data_AF-A0A0N5DBS1-F1
#
_entry.id   AF-A0A0N5DBS1-F1
#
_cell.length_a   1.000
_cell.length_b   1.000
_cell.length_c   1.000
_cell.angle_alpha   90.00
_cell.angle_beta   90.00
_cell.angle_gamma   90.00
#
_symmetry.space_group_name_H-M   'P 1'
#
loop_
_entity.id
_entity.type
_entity.pdbx_description
1 polymer ?
#
loop_
_entity_poly.entity_id
_entity_poly.type
_entity_poly.pdbx_seq_one_letter_code
_entity_poly.pdbx_strand_id
1 'polypeptide(L)'
;ITKIRQHLRWPSPRITQITIREQTVCVAALIWLQYLPLLCNTDKIKIKLFNVRNYYLHFRKIHKDRKDHRNGIKRPKKHRFMSMKGVEQKFLRNLRFAKKHNKRHCQKKPKTAVENP
;
A
#
# COMPACT_ATOMS: atom_id res chain seq x y z
N ILE A 1 -59.28 -9.49 52.69
CA ILE A 1 -58.13 -10.43 52.64
C ILE A 1 -58.69 -11.71 52.04
N THR A 2 -58.59 -12.03 50.75
CA THR A 2 -57.39 -12.44 49.98
C THR A 2 -57.65 -12.18 48.49
N LYS A 3 -57.10 -11.11 47.90
CA LYS A 3 -55.91 -11.14 47.03
C LYS A 3 -55.62 -12.49 46.32
N ILE A 4 -55.67 -12.38 44.99
CA ILE A 4 -54.70 -12.95 44.04
C ILE A 4 -54.74 -14.47 43.91
N ARG A 5 -55.21 -14.93 42.74
CA ARG A 5 -54.39 -15.81 41.89
C ARG A 5 -54.95 -15.81 40.47
N GLN A 6 -54.49 -14.81 39.74
CA GLN A 6 -54.40 -14.84 38.29
C GLN A 6 -53.64 -16.10 37.86
N HIS A 7 -54.13 -16.69 36.77
CA HIS A 7 -53.36 -17.38 35.73
C HIS A 7 -52.06 -18.06 36.14
N LEU A 8 -52.11 -19.37 36.42
CA LEU A 8 -51.00 -20.27 36.07
C LEU A 8 -51.59 -21.63 35.65
N ARG A 9 -52.15 -21.67 34.44
CA ARG A 9 -52.40 -22.93 33.74
C ARG A 9 -51.02 -23.42 33.26
N TRP A 10 -50.41 -24.35 33.98
CA TRP A 10 -49.20 -25.00 33.52
C TRP A 10 -49.46 -25.74 32.20
N PRO A 11 -48.65 -25.52 31.15
CA PRO A 11 -48.82 -26.23 29.90
C PRO A 11 -48.45 -27.72 30.10
N SER A 12 -49.14 -28.58 29.35
CA SER A 12 -49.02 -30.04 29.39
C SER A 12 -47.56 -30.53 29.16
N PRO A 13 -47.08 -31.57 29.89
CA PRO A 13 -45.71 -32.10 29.78
C PRO A 13 -45.36 -32.69 28.40
N ARG A 14 -46.36 -32.85 27.52
CA ARG A 14 -46.13 -33.26 26.13
C ARG A 14 -45.63 -32.11 25.24
N ILE A 15 -45.97 -30.87 25.60
CA ILE A 15 -45.56 -29.65 24.89
C ILE A 15 -44.10 -29.33 25.22
N THR A 16 -43.66 -29.58 26.46
CA THR A 16 -42.28 -29.29 26.91
C THR A 16 -41.23 -30.19 26.25
N GLN A 17 -41.54 -31.46 25.97
CA GLN A 17 -40.63 -32.40 25.29
C GLN A 17 -40.44 -32.08 23.80
N ILE A 18 -41.48 -31.57 23.13
CA ILE A 18 -41.40 -31.11 21.74
C ILE A 18 -40.51 -29.87 21.66
N THR A 19 -40.66 -28.91 22.59
CA THR A 19 -39.84 -27.70 22.62
C THR A 19 -38.36 -27.94 22.93
N ILE A 20 -38.01 -28.93 23.76
CA ILE A 20 -36.59 -29.26 24.07
C ILE A 20 -35.91 -29.97 22.89
N ARG A 21 -36.65 -30.83 22.18
CA ARG A 21 -36.17 -31.47 20.94
C ARG A 21 -36.00 -30.45 19.81
N GLU A 22 -36.93 -29.52 19.65
CA GLU A 22 -36.78 -28.42 18.69
C GLU A 22 -35.62 -27.49 19.05
N GLN A 23 -35.43 -27.16 20.33
CA GLN A 23 -34.30 -26.34 20.78
C GLN A 23 -32.94 -27.03 20.56
N THR A 24 -32.82 -28.33 20.80
CA THR A 24 -31.55 -29.07 20.60
C THR A 24 -31.18 -29.22 19.13
N VAL A 25 -32.16 -29.43 18.23
CA VAL A 25 -31.92 -29.47 16.78
C VAL A 25 -31.54 -28.08 16.24
N CYS A 26 -32.21 -27.02 16.72
CA CYS A 26 -31.86 -25.64 16.37
C CYS A 26 -30.46 -25.24 16.86
N VAL A 27 -30.07 -25.61 18.08
CA VAL A 27 -28.73 -25.31 18.61
C VAL A 27 -27.65 -26.09 17.87
N ALA A 28 -27.87 -27.36 17.55
CA ALA A 28 -26.94 -28.15 16.74
C ALA A 28 -26.77 -27.60 15.31
N ALA A 29 -27.85 -27.11 14.70
CA ALA A 29 -27.81 -26.47 13.39
C ALA A 29 -27.07 -25.12 13.43
N LEU A 30 -27.27 -24.30 14.46
CA LEU A 30 -26.54 -23.04 14.65
C LEU A 30 -25.05 -23.27 14.91
N ILE A 31 -24.70 -24.30 15.69
CA ILE A 31 -23.31 -24.73 15.89
C ILE A 31 -22.71 -25.19 14.56
N TRP A 32 -23.38 -26.03 13.79
CA TRP A 32 -22.92 -26.44 12.46
C TRP A 32 -22.75 -25.27 11.48
N LEU A 33 -23.67 -24.31 11.46
CA LEU A 33 -23.59 -23.12 10.63
C LEU A 33 -22.43 -22.19 11.03
N GLN A 34 -22.06 -22.16 12.32
CA GLN A 34 -20.91 -21.42 12.82
C GLN A 34 -19.57 -22.06 12.39
N TYR A 35 -19.50 -23.38 12.22
CA TYR A 35 -18.29 -24.11 11.81
C TYR A 35 -18.20 -24.40 10.29
N LEU A 36 -19.29 -24.22 9.53
CA LEU A 36 -19.35 -24.41 8.08
C LEU A 36 -18.34 -23.54 7.27
N PRO A 37 -18.04 -22.28 7.64
CA PRO A 37 -17.06 -21.45 6.92
C PRO A 37 -15.60 -21.91 7.07
N LEU A 38 -15.32 -22.80 8.03
CA LEU A 38 -13.97 -23.32 8.29
C LEU A 38 -13.63 -24.57 7.46
N LEU A 39 -14.62 -25.24 6.86
CA LEU A 39 -14.44 -26.55 6.22
C LEU A 39 -14.36 -26.53 4.69
N CYS A 40 -14.63 -25.42 4.01
CA CYS A 40 -14.44 -25.39 2.55
C CYS A 40 -14.09 -23.99 2.01
N ASN A 41 -13.01 -23.97 1.23
CA ASN A 41 -12.74 -23.04 0.12
C ASN A 41 -12.10 -21.67 0.36
N THR A 42 -11.53 -21.32 1.51
CA THR A 42 -10.72 -20.09 1.54
C THR A 42 -9.44 -20.20 0.70
N ASP A 43 -8.78 -21.37 0.64
CA ASP A 43 -7.50 -21.51 -0.07
C ASP A 43 -7.65 -21.67 -1.58
N LYS A 44 -8.64 -22.44 -2.07
CA LYS A 44 -8.89 -22.55 -3.52
C LYS A 44 -9.41 -21.24 -4.12
N ILE A 45 -10.23 -20.49 -3.39
CA ILE A 45 -10.69 -19.15 -3.82
C ILE A 45 -9.52 -18.16 -3.80
N LYS A 46 -8.66 -18.17 -2.77
CA LYS A 46 -7.44 -17.34 -2.73
C LYS A 46 -6.47 -17.68 -3.87
N ILE A 47 -6.23 -18.96 -4.14
CA ILE A 47 -5.36 -19.40 -5.25
C ILE A 47 -5.93 -18.95 -6.60
N LYS A 48 -7.25 -19.08 -6.82
CA LYS A 48 -7.91 -18.61 -8.03
C LYS A 48 -7.83 -17.07 -8.17
N LEU A 49 -8.08 -16.34 -7.09
CA LEU A 49 -7.95 -14.89 -7.04
C LEU A 49 -6.49 -14.43 -7.25
N PHE A 50 -5.52 -15.17 -6.72
CA PHE A 50 -4.09 -14.94 -6.92
C PHE A 50 -3.69 -15.14 -8.38
N ASN A 51 -4.13 -16.23 -9.03
CA ASN A 51 -3.84 -16.51 -10.43
C ASN A 51 -4.47 -15.46 -11.37
N VAL A 52 -5.71 -15.04 -11.11
CA VAL A 52 -6.38 -13.97 -11.88
C VAL A 52 -5.65 -12.62 -11.72
N ARG A 53 -5.27 -12.29 -10.48
CA ARG A 53 -4.52 -11.05 -10.20
C ARG A 53 -3.15 -11.07 -10.88
N ASN A 54 -2.43 -12.19 -10.86
CA ASN A 54 -1.14 -12.33 -11.54
C ASN A 54 -1.26 -12.20 -13.07
N TYR A 55 -2.27 -12.80 -13.67
CA TYR A 55 -2.56 -12.64 -15.10
C TYR A 55 -2.80 -11.17 -15.47
N TYR A 56 -3.65 -10.47 -14.71
CA TYR A 56 -3.93 -9.05 -14.94
C TYR A 56 -2.69 -8.17 -14.74
N LEU A 57 -1.86 -8.45 -13.73
CA LEU A 57 -0.61 -7.72 -13.49
C LEU A 57 0.39 -7.91 -14.63
N HIS A 58 0.55 -9.13 -15.14
CA HIS A 58 1.41 -9.42 -16.29
C HIS A 58 0.94 -8.68 -17.55
N PHE A 59 -0.36 -8.77 -17.87
CA PHE A 59 -0.95 -8.06 -19.00
C PHE A 59 -0.79 -6.54 -18.86
N ARG A 60 -1.06 -5.99 -17.67
CA ARG A 60 -0.87 -4.57 -17.36
C ARG A 60 0.59 -4.13 -17.51
N LYS A 61 1.55 -4.97 -17.15
CA LYS A 61 2.99 -4.69 -17.30
C LYS A 61 3.38 -4.61 -18.78
N ILE A 62 3.06 -5.64 -19.57
CA ILE A 62 3.34 -5.66 -21.02
C ILE A 62 2.70 -4.43 -21.70
N HIS A 63 1.47 -4.09 -21.32
CA HIS A 63 0.78 -2.94 -21.88
C HIS A 63 1.43 -1.59 -21.50
N LYS A 64 1.96 -1.46 -20.27
CA LYS A 64 2.77 -0.30 -19.88
C LYS A 64 4.07 -0.25 -20.67
N ASP A 65 4.80 -1.35 -20.72
CA ASP A 65 6.07 -1.43 -21.44
C ASP A 65 5.88 -1.02 -22.91
N ARG A 66 4.87 -1.54 -23.60
CA ARG A 66 4.57 -1.15 -25.00
C ARG A 66 4.27 0.35 -25.14
N LYS A 67 3.54 0.95 -24.20
CA LYS A 67 3.24 2.39 -24.20
C LYS A 67 4.47 3.25 -23.92
N ASP A 68 5.28 2.85 -22.96
CA ASP A 68 6.49 3.57 -22.57
C ASP A 68 7.52 3.54 -23.70
N HIS A 69 7.59 2.43 -24.45
CA HIS A 69 8.42 2.33 -25.66
C HIS A 69 7.83 3.10 -26.85
N ARG A 70 6.50 3.29 -26.94
CA ARG A 70 5.87 4.12 -27.98
C ARG A 70 6.30 5.59 -27.88
N ASN A 71 6.38 6.12 -26.66
CA ASN A 71 6.89 7.48 -26.41
C ASN A 71 8.44 7.52 -26.34
N GLY A 72 9.05 6.34 -26.22
CA GLY A 72 10.48 6.15 -26.03
C GLY A 72 10.93 6.48 -24.60
N ILE A 73 11.58 5.53 -23.93
CA ILE A 73 12.13 5.72 -22.59
C ILE A 73 13.36 6.64 -22.70
N LYS A 74 13.18 7.93 -22.37
CA LYS A 74 14.26 8.93 -22.46
C LYS A 74 15.17 8.84 -21.24
N ARG A 75 16.47 8.78 -21.47
CA ARG A 75 17.49 8.92 -20.42
C ARG A 75 17.48 10.36 -19.88
N PRO A 76 17.75 10.58 -18.58
CA PRO A 76 17.85 11.94 -18.05
C PRO A 76 18.97 12.71 -18.75
N LYS A 77 18.74 13.99 -19.05
CA LYS A 77 19.69 14.83 -19.78
C LYS A 77 20.89 15.16 -18.88
N LYS A 78 22.11 14.87 -19.37
CA LYS A 78 23.35 15.31 -18.73
C LYS A 78 23.69 16.71 -19.22
N HIS A 79 23.80 17.68 -18.31
CA HIS A 79 24.28 19.03 -18.61
C HIS A 79 25.79 19.15 -18.32
N ARG A 80 26.49 20.08 -19.00
CA ARG A 80 27.94 20.32 -18.76
C ARG A 80 28.23 20.70 -17.31
N PHE A 81 27.33 21.46 -16.68
CA PHE A 81 27.43 21.88 -15.29
C PHE A 81 26.21 21.37 -14.53
N MET A 82 26.47 20.61 -13.46
CA MET A 82 25.44 20.12 -12.54
C MET A 82 25.12 21.16 -11.47
N SER A 83 23.92 21.07 -10.88
CA SER A 83 23.57 21.89 -9.72
C SER A 83 24.41 21.50 -8.49
N MET A 84 24.88 22.47 -7.71
CA MET A 84 25.57 22.22 -6.44
C MET A 84 24.62 21.98 -5.25
N LYS A 85 23.38 21.54 -5.51
CA LYS A 85 22.39 21.25 -4.46
C LYS A 85 22.83 19.98 -3.70
N GLY A 86 22.84 20.05 -2.37
CA GLY A 86 23.31 18.94 -1.52
C GLY A 86 24.80 19.01 -1.14
N VAL A 87 25.53 20.01 -1.64
CA VAL A 87 26.90 20.30 -1.18
C VAL A 87 26.86 21.01 0.17
N GLU A 88 27.87 20.76 1.03
CA GLU A 88 27.97 21.35 2.36
C GLU A 88 27.88 22.89 2.35
N GLN A 89 27.11 23.44 3.28
CA GLN A 89 26.87 24.88 3.34
C GLN A 89 28.14 25.70 3.63
N LYS A 90 29.06 25.19 4.45
CA LYS A 90 30.33 25.87 4.77
C LYS A 90 31.20 26.04 3.52
N PHE A 91 31.32 24.97 2.73
CA PHE A 91 32.01 25.00 1.45
C PHE A 91 31.35 25.98 0.47
N LEU A 92 30.02 25.96 0.36
CA LEU A 92 29.29 26.87 -0.52
C LEU A 92 29.45 28.35 -0.11
N ARG A 93 29.47 28.65 1.19
CA ARG A 93 29.73 30.01 1.70
C ARG A 93 31.12 30.48 1.27
N ASN A 94 32.15 29.67 1.49
CA ASN A 94 33.52 30.00 1.08
C ASN A 94 33.64 30.19 -0.46
N LEU A 95 33.09 29.26 -1.25
CA LEU A 95 33.12 29.35 -2.71
C LEU A 95 32.43 30.61 -3.23
N ARG A 96 31.30 31.01 -2.62
CA ARG A 96 30.60 32.26 -2.95
C ARG A 96 31.46 33.48 -2.65
N PHE A 97 32.15 33.52 -1.51
CA PHE A 97 33.06 34.62 -1.17
C PHE A 97 34.24 34.71 -2.14
N ALA A 98 34.87 33.59 -2.50
CA ALA A 98 35.95 33.58 -3.49
C ALA A 98 35.49 34.12 -4.85
N LYS A 99 34.36 33.59 -5.38
CA LYS A 99 33.79 34.05 -6.66
C LYS A 99 33.37 35.53 -6.63
N LYS A 100 32.86 36.02 -5.48
CA LYS A 100 32.41 37.42 -5.31
C LYS A 100 33.57 38.41 -5.43
N HIS A 101 34.72 38.12 -4.82
CA HIS A 101 35.83 39.08 -4.73
C HIS A 101 36.89 38.94 -5.85
N ASN A 102 36.83 37.89 -6.67
CA ASN A 102 37.75 37.71 -7.81
C ASN A 102 37.64 38.79 -8.90
N LYS A 103 36.54 39.56 -8.96
CA LYS A 103 36.36 40.68 -9.90
C LYS A 103 37.21 41.91 -9.56
N ARG A 104 37.75 42.02 -8.35
CA ARG A 104 38.58 43.16 -7.92
C ARG A 104 40.06 42.97 -8.23
N HIS A 105 40.51 41.73 -8.44
CA HIS A 105 41.92 41.39 -8.69
C HIS A 105 42.24 41.06 -10.16
N CYS A 106 41.24 41.08 -11.06
CA CYS A 106 41.48 40.85 -12.50
C CYS A 106 42.24 41.99 -13.20
N GLN A 107 42.38 43.16 -12.56
CA GLN A 107 43.22 44.27 -13.03
C GLN A 107 44.73 43.98 -12.90
N LYS A 108 45.14 42.95 -12.12
CA LYS A 108 46.55 42.64 -11.80
C LYS A 108 46.99 41.25 -12.27
N LYS A 109 46.38 40.70 -13.32
CA LYS A 109 46.95 39.51 -13.98
C LYS A 109 47.71 39.97 -15.23
N PRO A 110 49.05 39.96 -15.25
CA PRO A 110 49.76 40.05 -16.52
C PRO A 110 49.26 38.90 -17.40
N LYS A 111 48.95 39.20 -18.66
CA LYS A 111 48.64 38.20 -19.68
C LYS A 111 49.92 37.42 -19.94
N THR A 112 50.24 36.41 -19.14
CA THR A 112 51.22 35.41 -19.55
C THR A 112 50.52 34.53 -20.58
N ALA A 113 50.59 34.99 -21.83
CA ALA A 113 50.45 34.14 -22.99
C ALA A 113 51.54 33.06 -22.86
N VAL A 114 51.14 31.87 -22.43
CA VAL A 114 51.97 30.69 -22.60
C VAL A 114 51.76 30.26 -24.04
N GLU A 115 52.63 30.75 -24.92
CA GLU A 115 52.95 30.04 -26.16
C GLU A 115 53.40 28.63 -25.76
N ASN A 116 52.69 27.62 -26.24
CA ASN A 116 53.16 26.24 -26.19
C ASN A 116 53.77 25.91 -27.57
N PRO A 117 54.86 25.12 -27.62
CA PRO A 117 55.45 24.64 -28.87
C PRO A 117 54.49 23.75 -29.68
#